data_AF-A0A9E4ZV23-F1
#
_entry.id   AF-A0A9E4ZV23-F1
#
_cell.length_a   1.000
_cell.length_b   1.000
_cell.length_c   1.000
_cell.angle_alpha   90.00
_cell.angle_beta   90.00
_cell.angle_gamma   90.00
#
_symmetry.space_group_name_H-M   'P 1'
#
loop_
_entity.id
_entity.type
_entity.pdbx_description
1 polymer ?
#
loop_
_entity_poly.entity_id
_entity_poly.type
_entity_poly.pdbx_seq_one_letter_code
_entity_poly.pdbx_strand_id
1 'polypeptide(L)'
;MKAKYLPEARLIAYLSGSSRIVASASKLTLSPKDFIDISSGMSEEKIEAWIKELVRRGHGSPLEHSIFIFEVACSRVCSHQLVRHRHASFSQLSQRYSDRYLRSLVRRACEHLGLQYREDYSYYVTLLEKFLESSPDYEVLLDVAGEAFIVPPSVLRGRNKMFLESLVAGVKQFYEVVSSGVPFEDARFLLPQAVKTRLLVSMNARELIEVFLPLRTCRRAQWEIRSIAWQILEELNRVEPALFKYSGPRCLLQDNRVRVEPCTLSDYFNGTCKPVIERCPELVPRDKIVECVRASMSLEVD
;
A
#
# COMPACT_ATOMS: atom_id res chain seq x y z
N MET A 1 -12.43 14.29 0.36
CA MET A 1 -12.58 12.89 0.78
C MET A 1 -11.82 12.01 -0.21
N LYS A 2 -10.95 11.09 0.25
CA LYS A 2 -10.30 10.11 -0.65
C LYS A 2 -11.37 9.25 -1.31
N ALA A 3 -11.24 8.96 -2.60
CA ALA A 3 -12.22 8.19 -3.34
C ALA A 3 -12.30 6.75 -2.80
N LYS A 4 -13.51 6.26 -2.49
CA LYS A 4 -13.74 4.97 -1.83
C LYS A 4 -13.22 3.76 -2.62
N TYR A 5 -13.06 3.90 -3.95
CA TYR A 5 -12.61 2.85 -4.87
C TYR A 5 -11.08 2.84 -5.11
N LEU A 6 -10.30 3.61 -4.34
CA LEU A 6 -8.84 3.62 -4.39
C LEU A 6 -8.23 2.91 -3.16
N PRO A 7 -6.99 2.38 -3.28
CA PRO A 7 -6.32 1.78 -2.14
C PRO A 7 -5.86 2.82 -1.12
N GLU A 8 -5.74 2.40 0.12
CA GLU A 8 -5.33 3.26 1.22
C GLU A 8 -4.38 2.52 2.17
N ALA A 9 -3.39 3.24 2.68
CA ALA A 9 -2.55 2.80 3.77
C ALA A 9 -2.51 3.89 4.85
N ARG A 10 -2.64 3.48 6.12
CA ARG A 10 -2.59 4.37 7.28
C ARG A 10 -1.71 3.76 8.35
N LEU A 11 -0.83 4.55 8.95
CA LEU A 11 -0.07 4.12 10.12
C LEU A 11 -1.00 4.05 11.33
N ILE A 12 -1.00 2.90 12.02
CA ILE A 12 -1.82 2.63 13.20
C ILE A 12 -0.98 2.72 14.47
N ALA A 13 0.23 2.18 14.44
CA ALA A 13 1.15 2.18 15.56
C ALA A 13 2.59 2.03 15.08
N TYR A 14 3.53 2.49 15.91
CA TYR A 14 4.97 2.30 15.69
C TYR A 14 5.71 2.37 17.03
N LEU A 15 6.93 1.86 17.06
CA LEU A 15 7.82 2.04 18.22
C LEU A 15 8.38 3.47 18.22
N SER A 16 7.98 4.28 19.20
CA SER A 16 8.47 5.65 19.33
C SER A 16 9.98 5.69 19.63
N GLY A 17 10.68 6.66 19.02
CA GLY A 17 12.13 6.79 19.20
C GLY A 17 12.93 5.74 18.42
N SER A 18 12.35 5.18 17.35
CA SER A 18 12.99 4.16 16.52
C SER A 18 14.33 4.64 15.98
N SER A 19 14.43 5.89 15.52
CA SER A 19 15.68 6.48 15.03
C SER A 19 16.82 6.41 16.07
N ARG A 20 16.51 6.71 17.33
CA ARG A 20 17.48 6.65 18.45
C ARG A 20 17.89 5.22 18.77
N ILE A 21 16.94 4.29 18.81
CA ILE A 21 17.21 2.87 19.07
C ILE A 21 18.13 2.31 17.98
N VAL A 22 17.81 2.55 16.71
CA VAL A 22 18.59 2.11 15.55
C VAL A 22 20.01 2.69 15.59
N ALA A 23 20.16 4.00 15.80
CA ALA A 23 21.48 4.64 15.89
C ALA A 23 22.30 4.11 17.08
N SER A 24 21.66 3.90 18.23
CA SER A 24 22.31 3.38 19.44
C SER A 24 22.76 1.92 19.25
N ALA A 25 21.90 1.07 18.67
CA ALA A 25 22.23 -0.32 18.36
C ALA A 25 23.39 -0.41 17.36
N SER A 26 23.46 0.51 16.39
CA SER A 26 24.57 0.61 15.44
C SER A 26 25.89 0.89 16.15
N LYS A 27 25.90 1.86 17.08
CA LYS A 27 27.08 2.22 17.85
C LYS A 27 27.48 1.17 18.90
N LEU A 28 26.50 0.46 19.48
CA LEU A 28 26.70 -0.54 20.53
C LEU A 28 27.75 -1.59 20.14
N THR A 29 27.75 -2.01 18.87
CA THR A 29 28.68 -3.03 18.35
C THR A 29 30.14 -2.57 18.27
N LEU A 30 30.41 -1.27 18.45
CA LEU A 30 31.73 -0.65 18.30
C LEU A 30 32.22 0.05 19.57
N SER A 31 31.35 0.18 20.57
CA SER A 31 31.57 1.01 21.75
C SER A 31 31.77 0.13 22.98
N PRO A 32 32.70 0.46 23.90
CA PRO A 32 32.83 -0.23 25.18
C PRO A 32 31.73 0.16 26.18
N LYS A 33 30.96 1.22 25.90
CA LYS A 33 29.83 1.67 26.73
C LYS A 33 28.58 0.82 26.51
N ASP A 34 27.74 0.72 27.53
CA ASP A 34 26.45 0.04 27.41
C ASP A 34 25.41 0.84 26.59
N PHE A 35 24.25 0.23 26.35
CA PHE A 35 23.19 0.83 25.54
C PHE A 35 22.60 2.11 26.16
N ILE A 36 22.46 2.18 27.49
CA ILE A 36 21.83 3.31 28.18
C ILE A 36 22.74 4.53 28.08
N ASP A 37 24.04 4.35 28.32
CA ASP A 37 25.07 5.38 28.17
C ASP A 37 25.19 5.87 26.73
N ILE A 38 25.08 4.96 25.76
CA ILE A 38 25.09 5.32 24.33
C ILE A 38 23.85 6.14 23.99
N SER A 39 22.67 5.63 24.34
CA SER A 39 21.37 6.19 23.96
C SER A 39 21.11 7.56 24.59
N SER A 40 21.50 7.75 25.85
CA SER A 40 21.42 9.05 26.54
C SER A 40 22.31 10.11 25.87
N GLY A 41 23.46 9.70 25.32
CA GLY A 41 24.38 10.59 24.61
C GLY A 41 24.06 10.86 23.13
N MET A 42 22.96 10.34 22.60
CA MET A 42 22.53 10.54 21.20
C MET A 42 21.79 11.88 21.04
N SER A 43 22.43 12.88 20.44
CA SER A 43 21.72 14.05 19.92
C SER A 43 21.11 13.75 18.55
N GLU A 44 20.22 14.61 18.06
CA GLU A 44 19.62 14.44 16.72
C GLU A 44 20.69 14.42 15.61
N GLU A 45 21.75 15.20 15.74
CA GLU A 45 22.86 15.23 14.77
C GLU A 45 23.63 13.90 14.77
N LYS A 46 23.82 13.29 15.95
CA LYS A 46 24.48 11.98 16.07
C LYS A 46 23.60 10.88 15.50
N ILE A 47 22.30 10.92 15.77
CA ILE A 47 21.33 9.97 15.22
C ILE A 47 21.38 10.02 13.69
N GLU A 48 21.29 11.22 13.14
CA GLU A 48 21.38 11.47 11.71
C GLU A 48 22.67 10.92 11.10
N ALA A 49 23.82 11.20 11.72
CA ALA A 49 25.11 10.72 11.25
C ALA A 49 25.19 9.19 11.20
N TRP A 50 24.68 8.50 12.23
CA TRP A 50 24.61 7.04 12.25
C TRP A 50 23.67 6.49 11.17
N ILE A 51 22.50 7.10 10.98
CA ILE A 51 21.54 6.65 9.97
C ILE A 51 22.10 6.81 8.56
N LYS A 52 22.72 7.96 8.24
CA LYS A 52 23.41 8.17 6.95
C LYS A 52 24.43 7.07 6.69
N GLU A 53 25.21 6.71 7.71
CA GLU A 53 26.21 5.66 7.59
C GLU A 53 25.60 4.27 7.37
N LEU A 54 24.47 3.96 8.00
CA LEU A 54 23.73 2.72 7.76
C LEU A 54 23.23 2.63 6.31
N VAL A 55 22.61 3.71 5.80
CA VAL A 55 22.13 3.78 4.41
C VAL A 55 23.28 3.53 3.44
N ARG A 56 24.42 4.20 3.67
CA ARG A 56 25.60 4.11 2.81
C ARG A 56 26.23 2.70 2.80
N ARG A 57 26.39 2.10 3.97
CA ARG A 57 26.99 0.75 4.10
C ARG A 57 26.05 -0.39 3.74
N GLY A 58 24.74 -0.15 3.72
CA GLY A 58 23.74 -1.22 3.65
C GLY A 58 23.75 -2.14 4.87
N HIS A 59 24.13 -1.60 6.04
CA HIS A 59 24.16 -2.35 7.29
C HIS A 59 22.73 -2.47 7.85
N GLY A 60 22.00 -3.49 7.39
CA GLY A 60 20.56 -3.60 7.64
C GLY A 60 20.14 -4.10 9.02
N SER A 61 21.02 -4.74 9.80
CA SER A 61 20.60 -5.38 11.07
C SER A 61 20.11 -4.41 12.14
N PRO A 62 20.70 -3.21 12.37
CA PRO A 62 20.17 -2.30 13.39
C PRO A 62 18.76 -1.79 13.07
N LEU A 63 18.38 -1.74 11.79
CA LEU A 63 17.04 -1.32 11.34
C LEU A 63 15.93 -2.26 11.81
N GLU A 64 16.26 -3.50 12.17
CA GLU A 64 15.27 -4.49 12.64
C GLU A 64 14.72 -4.19 14.04
N HIS A 65 15.39 -3.33 14.82
CA HIS A 65 14.95 -2.93 16.17
C HIS A 65 13.82 -1.88 16.18
N SER A 66 13.16 -1.69 15.04
CA SER A 66 12.00 -0.79 14.88
C SER A 66 10.82 -1.59 14.34
N ILE A 67 9.60 -1.13 14.60
CA ILE A 67 8.39 -1.77 14.07
C ILE A 67 7.34 -0.70 13.73
N PHE A 68 6.71 -0.86 12.58
CA PHE A 68 5.66 0.01 12.06
C PHE A 68 4.48 -0.85 11.62
N ILE A 69 3.28 -0.44 12.04
CA ILE A 69 2.04 -1.19 11.84
C ILE A 69 1.08 -0.32 11.04
N PHE A 70 0.62 -0.83 9.91
CA PHE A 70 -0.28 -0.15 8.99
C PHE A 70 -1.60 -0.89 8.85
N GLU A 71 -2.69 -0.15 8.77
CA GLU A 71 -3.93 -0.65 8.16
C GLU A 71 -3.85 -0.36 6.66
N VAL A 72 -4.02 -1.41 5.85
CA VAL A 72 -4.06 -1.32 4.40
C VAL A 72 -5.43 -1.77 3.92
N ALA A 73 -6.10 -0.93 3.14
CA ALA A 73 -7.28 -1.26 2.37
C ALA A 73 -6.92 -1.36 0.89
N CYS A 74 -7.09 -2.52 0.29
CA CYS A 74 -6.71 -2.79 -1.10
C CYS A 74 -7.59 -3.90 -1.71
N SER A 75 -7.35 -4.26 -2.95
CA SER A 75 -7.96 -5.41 -3.62
C SER A 75 -7.34 -6.73 -3.15
N ARG A 76 -8.03 -7.85 -3.39
CA ARG A 76 -7.44 -9.18 -3.18
C ARG A 76 -6.22 -9.40 -4.09
N VAL A 77 -6.25 -8.92 -5.34
CA VAL A 77 -5.06 -8.93 -6.25
C VAL A 77 -3.84 -8.29 -5.58
N CYS A 78 -4.01 -7.07 -5.04
CA CYS A 78 -2.91 -6.35 -4.42
C CYS A 78 -2.45 -7.04 -3.13
N SER A 79 -3.37 -7.52 -2.30
CA SER A 79 -3.01 -8.25 -1.08
C SER A 79 -2.15 -9.49 -1.38
N HIS A 80 -2.39 -10.16 -2.51
CA HIS A 80 -1.62 -11.33 -2.95
C HIS A 80 -0.18 -10.97 -3.38
N GLN A 81 0.09 -9.72 -3.77
CA GLN A 81 1.45 -9.21 -3.98
C GLN A 81 2.11 -8.79 -2.66
N LEU A 82 1.33 -8.21 -1.75
CA LEU A 82 1.78 -7.68 -0.47
C LEU A 82 2.26 -8.80 0.48
N VAL A 83 1.51 -9.90 0.59
CA VAL A 83 1.88 -11.05 1.45
C VAL A 83 3.12 -11.83 0.96
N ARG A 84 3.70 -11.46 -0.18
CA ARG A 84 4.97 -12.03 -0.67
C ARG A 84 6.19 -11.46 0.06
N HIS A 85 6.01 -10.35 0.78
CA HIS A 85 7.00 -9.79 1.68
C HIS A 85 6.96 -10.54 3.01
N ARG A 86 7.88 -11.50 3.16
CA ARG A 86 7.82 -12.51 4.24
C ARG A 86 8.39 -12.03 5.57
N HIS A 87 9.14 -10.93 5.59
CA HIS A 87 9.61 -10.29 6.83
C HIS A 87 8.59 -9.26 7.31
N ALA A 88 7.34 -9.69 7.41
CA ALA A 88 6.21 -8.91 7.83
C ALA A 88 5.17 -9.80 8.52
N SER A 89 4.34 -9.21 9.36
CA SER A 89 3.20 -9.90 9.99
C SER A 89 1.89 -9.39 9.39
N PHE A 90 0.94 -10.29 9.14
CA PHE A 90 -0.32 -9.97 8.47
C PHE A 90 -1.53 -10.47 9.24
N SER A 91 -2.55 -9.62 9.38
CA SER A 91 -3.89 -10.01 9.80
C SER A 91 -4.89 -9.48 8.79
N GLN A 92 -5.55 -10.37 8.04
CA GLN A 92 -6.40 -9.98 6.91
C GLN A 92 -7.86 -10.35 7.15
N LEU A 93 -8.77 -9.49 6.70
CA LEU A 93 -10.21 -9.75 6.67
C LEU A 93 -10.50 -11.06 5.92
N SER A 94 -11.01 -12.04 6.65
CA SER A 94 -11.35 -13.36 6.11
C SER A 94 -12.65 -13.32 5.31
N GLN A 95 -12.61 -13.88 4.10
CA GLN A 95 -13.80 -14.10 3.27
C GLN A 95 -14.53 -15.42 3.58
N ARG A 96 -14.05 -16.20 4.56
CA ARG A 96 -14.67 -17.50 4.94
C ARG A 96 -15.88 -17.35 5.86
N TYR A 97 -15.89 -16.29 6.66
CA TYR A 97 -16.81 -16.17 7.80
C TYR A 97 -17.85 -15.07 7.65
N SER A 98 -17.75 -14.22 6.62
CA SER A 98 -18.58 -13.04 6.50
C SER A 98 -18.66 -12.52 5.07
N ASP A 99 -19.75 -11.83 4.76
CA ASP A 99 -20.01 -11.08 3.53
C ASP A 99 -19.97 -9.55 3.77
N ARG A 100 -19.55 -9.09 4.95
CA ARG A 100 -19.62 -7.66 5.37
C ARG A 100 -18.93 -6.69 4.40
N TYR A 101 -17.94 -7.15 3.64
CA TYR A 101 -17.24 -6.36 2.62
C TYR A 101 -18.07 -6.12 1.33
N LEU A 102 -19.21 -6.80 1.19
CA LEU A 102 -20.15 -6.65 0.07
C LEU A 102 -21.41 -5.88 0.46
N ARG A 103 -21.82 -5.93 1.74
CA ARG A 103 -23.10 -5.32 2.20
C ARG A 103 -23.23 -3.83 1.90
N SER A 104 -22.12 -3.07 1.92
CA SER A 104 -22.16 -1.65 1.56
C SER A 104 -22.54 -1.41 0.10
N LEU A 105 -22.14 -2.29 -0.81
CA LEU A 105 -22.57 -2.24 -2.22
C LEU A 105 -24.06 -2.48 -2.33
N VAL A 106 -24.59 -3.50 -1.65
CA VAL A 106 -26.03 -3.81 -1.62
C VAL A 106 -26.83 -2.62 -1.09
N ARG A 107 -26.41 -2.02 0.04
CA ARG A 107 -27.06 -0.83 0.61
C ARG A 107 -27.06 0.33 -0.38
N ARG A 108 -25.94 0.57 -1.05
CA ARG A 108 -25.83 1.64 -2.05
C ARG A 108 -26.76 1.40 -3.25
N ALA A 109 -26.87 0.15 -3.71
CA ALA A 109 -27.82 -0.20 -4.76
C ALA A 109 -29.28 0.00 -4.32
N CYS A 110 -29.64 -0.34 -3.07
CA CYS A 110 -30.95 -0.02 -2.50
C CYS A 110 -31.26 1.48 -2.55
N GLU A 111 -30.29 2.31 -2.13
CA GLU A 111 -30.45 3.78 -2.11
C GLU A 111 -30.74 4.33 -3.50
N HIS A 112 -29.98 3.92 -4.52
CA HIS A 112 -30.19 4.37 -5.91
C HIS A 112 -31.53 3.90 -6.51
N LEU A 113 -32.07 2.77 -6.05
CA LEU A 113 -33.38 2.27 -6.46
C LEU A 113 -34.55 2.80 -5.62
N GLY A 114 -34.28 3.58 -4.56
CA GLY A 114 -35.31 4.04 -3.62
C GLY A 114 -35.98 2.92 -2.82
N LEU A 115 -35.26 1.82 -2.57
CA LEU A 115 -35.75 0.63 -1.88
C LEU A 115 -35.24 0.58 -0.42
N GLN A 116 -36.01 -0.06 0.45
CA GLN A 116 -35.59 -0.30 1.84
C GLN A 116 -34.65 -1.50 1.95
N TYR A 117 -33.50 -1.31 2.58
CA TYR A 117 -32.56 -2.39 2.87
C TYR A 117 -33.17 -3.44 3.82
N ARG A 118 -32.95 -4.73 3.51
CA ARG A 118 -33.36 -5.88 4.33
C ARG A 118 -32.22 -6.90 4.36
N GLU A 119 -31.96 -7.51 5.51
CA GLU A 119 -30.92 -8.55 5.62
C GLU A 119 -31.46 -9.91 5.18
N ASP A 120 -31.51 -10.14 3.86
CA ASP A 120 -31.97 -11.38 3.26
C ASP A 120 -31.22 -11.61 1.94
N TYR A 121 -30.64 -12.80 1.74
CA TYR A 121 -29.79 -13.07 0.58
C TYR A 121 -30.60 -13.19 -0.71
N SER A 122 -31.81 -13.75 -0.67
CA SER A 122 -32.71 -13.81 -1.83
C SER A 122 -33.11 -12.40 -2.27
N TYR A 123 -33.38 -11.52 -1.30
CA TYR A 123 -33.61 -10.10 -1.55
C TYR A 123 -32.40 -9.42 -2.22
N TYR A 124 -31.17 -9.74 -1.79
CA TYR A 124 -29.97 -9.19 -2.43
C TYR A 124 -29.86 -9.58 -3.91
N VAL A 125 -30.19 -10.83 -4.25
CA VAL A 125 -30.17 -11.29 -5.65
C VAL A 125 -31.16 -10.49 -6.50
N THR A 126 -32.43 -10.43 -6.09
CA THR A 126 -33.47 -9.69 -6.83
C THR A 126 -33.16 -8.20 -6.91
N LEU A 127 -32.62 -7.61 -5.85
CA LEU A 127 -32.20 -6.21 -5.84
C LEU A 127 -31.11 -5.95 -6.88
N LEU A 128 -30.04 -6.74 -6.88
CA LEU A 128 -28.89 -6.55 -7.77
C LEU A 128 -29.26 -6.86 -9.22
N GLU A 129 -30.15 -7.80 -9.46
CA GLU A 129 -30.76 -8.05 -10.77
C GLU A 129 -31.50 -6.82 -11.29
N LYS A 130 -32.45 -6.30 -10.49
CA LYS A 130 -33.21 -5.09 -10.83
C LYS A 130 -32.29 -3.88 -11.04
N PHE A 131 -31.24 -3.75 -10.23
CA PHE A 131 -30.25 -2.70 -10.37
C PHE A 131 -29.55 -2.79 -11.73
N LEU A 132 -29.08 -3.98 -12.14
CA LEU A 132 -28.43 -4.16 -13.44
C LEU A 132 -29.39 -3.96 -14.62
N GLU A 133 -30.63 -4.47 -14.52
CA GLU A 133 -31.67 -4.31 -15.55
C GLU A 133 -32.08 -2.85 -15.77
N SER A 134 -32.01 -2.01 -14.73
CA SER A 134 -32.24 -0.57 -14.84
C SER A 134 -31.22 0.16 -15.71
N SER A 135 -30.17 -0.53 -16.18
CA SER A 135 -29.11 0.00 -17.03
C SER A 135 -28.48 1.29 -16.48
N PRO A 136 -28.02 1.29 -15.21
CA PRO A 136 -27.54 2.48 -14.53
C PRO A 136 -26.42 3.17 -15.31
N ASP A 137 -26.33 4.49 -15.18
CA ASP A 137 -25.22 5.23 -15.77
C ASP A 137 -23.88 4.90 -15.10
N TYR A 138 -22.79 5.41 -15.69
CA TYR A 138 -21.45 5.15 -15.20
C TYR A 138 -21.20 5.65 -13.77
N GLU A 139 -21.73 6.81 -13.39
CA GLU A 139 -21.48 7.40 -12.07
C GLU A 139 -22.18 6.59 -10.98
N VAL A 140 -23.42 6.17 -11.24
CA VAL A 140 -24.18 5.28 -10.35
C VAL A 140 -23.49 3.92 -10.21
N LEU A 141 -23.04 3.33 -11.33
CA LEU A 141 -22.27 2.08 -11.29
C LEU A 141 -20.98 2.20 -10.50
N LEU A 142 -20.21 3.28 -10.71
CA LEU A 142 -18.96 3.52 -10.02
C LEU A 142 -19.18 3.72 -8.52
N ASP A 143 -20.24 4.44 -8.16
CA ASP A 143 -20.62 4.66 -6.77
C ASP A 143 -21.01 3.34 -6.08
N VAL A 144 -21.82 2.49 -6.71
CA VAL A 144 -22.23 1.19 -6.17
C VAL A 144 -21.06 0.20 -6.12
N ALA A 145 -20.43 -0.09 -7.27
CA ALA A 145 -19.31 -1.03 -7.35
C ALA A 145 -18.13 -0.57 -6.47
N GLY A 146 -17.89 0.73 -6.41
CA GLY A 146 -16.85 1.35 -5.61
C GLY A 146 -17.03 1.21 -4.11
N GLU A 147 -18.14 0.69 -3.59
CA GLU A 147 -18.27 0.31 -2.18
C GLU A 147 -17.46 -0.97 -1.87
N ALA A 148 -17.54 -1.99 -2.73
CA ALA A 148 -16.95 -3.30 -2.50
C ALA A 148 -15.66 -3.56 -3.28
N PHE A 149 -15.32 -2.77 -4.30
CA PHE A 149 -14.22 -3.06 -5.22
C PHE A 149 -13.23 -1.89 -5.36
N ILE A 150 -11.95 -2.23 -5.61
CA ILE A 150 -10.97 -1.27 -6.12
C ILE A 150 -11.13 -1.17 -7.63
N VAL A 151 -11.19 0.05 -8.16
CA VAL A 151 -11.42 0.29 -9.59
C VAL A 151 -10.11 0.77 -10.24
N PRO A 152 -9.57 0.05 -11.24
CA PRO A 152 -8.31 0.43 -11.88
C PRO A 152 -8.37 1.80 -12.60
N PRO A 153 -7.27 2.58 -12.62
CA PRO A 153 -7.19 3.85 -13.33
C PRO A 153 -7.57 3.77 -14.82
N SER A 154 -7.23 2.68 -15.50
CA SER A 154 -7.63 2.47 -16.91
C SER A 154 -9.14 2.36 -17.09
N VAL A 155 -9.85 1.75 -16.14
CA VAL A 155 -11.32 1.65 -16.12
C VAL A 155 -11.95 3.01 -15.84
N LEU A 156 -11.35 3.80 -14.93
CA LEU A 156 -11.78 5.16 -14.62
C LEU A 156 -11.63 6.08 -15.84
N ARG A 157 -10.44 6.11 -16.46
CA ARG A 157 -10.17 6.93 -17.65
C ARG A 157 -11.07 6.56 -18.83
N GLY A 158 -11.24 5.26 -19.08
CA GLY A 158 -12.07 4.76 -20.16
C GLY A 158 -13.58 4.79 -19.89
N ARG A 159 -14.00 5.19 -18.68
CA ARG A 159 -15.40 5.15 -18.22
C ARG A 159 -16.10 3.82 -18.55
N ASN A 160 -15.40 2.71 -18.35
CA ASN A 160 -15.85 1.40 -18.84
C ASN A 160 -16.98 0.82 -17.96
N LYS A 161 -18.23 1.01 -18.41
CA LYS A 161 -19.44 0.50 -17.74
C LYS A 161 -19.47 -1.02 -17.60
N MET A 162 -19.14 -1.73 -18.67
CA MET A 162 -19.16 -3.20 -18.72
C MET A 162 -18.30 -3.82 -17.62
N PHE A 163 -17.14 -3.20 -17.33
CA PHE A 163 -16.29 -3.64 -16.21
C PHE A 163 -17.01 -3.51 -14.86
N LEU A 164 -17.67 -2.38 -14.60
CA LEU A 164 -18.38 -2.13 -13.34
C LEU A 164 -19.64 -3.01 -13.20
N GLU A 165 -20.39 -3.19 -14.29
CA GLU A 165 -21.53 -4.11 -14.37
C GLU A 165 -21.09 -5.54 -14.04
N SER A 166 -19.95 -5.98 -14.57
CA SER A 166 -19.39 -7.31 -14.29
C SER A 166 -19.03 -7.48 -12.81
N LEU A 167 -18.55 -6.43 -12.14
CA LEU A 167 -18.26 -6.48 -10.70
C LEU A 167 -19.55 -6.69 -9.88
N VAL A 168 -20.60 -5.93 -10.20
CA VAL A 168 -21.90 -6.03 -9.53
C VAL A 168 -22.56 -7.39 -9.82
N ALA A 169 -22.48 -7.87 -11.06
CA ALA A 169 -22.96 -9.19 -11.46
C ALA A 169 -22.25 -10.33 -10.70
N GLY A 170 -20.94 -10.21 -10.46
CA GLY A 170 -20.20 -11.18 -9.63
C GLY A 170 -20.70 -11.23 -8.18
N VAL A 171 -21.12 -10.10 -7.61
CA VAL A 171 -21.77 -10.06 -6.27
C VAL A 171 -23.17 -10.68 -6.31
N LYS A 172 -23.93 -10.45 -7.38
CA LYS A 172 -25.23 -11.13 -7.58
C LYS A 172 -25.06 -12.65 -7.58
N GLN A 173 -24.14 -13.17 -8.40
CA GLN A 173 -23.85 -14.60 -8.51
C GLN A 173 -23.35 -15.20 -7.18
N PHE A 174 -22.53 -14.46 -6.43
CA PHE A 174 -22.13 -14.85 -5.08
C PHE A 174 -23.34 -15.04 -4.16
N TYR A 175 -24.26 -14.07 -4.10
CA TYR A 175 -25.44 -14.18 -3.24
C TYR A 175 -26.45 -15.23 -3.72
N GLU A 176 -26.52 -15.49 -5.02
CA GLU A 176 -27.35 -16.54 -5.60
C GLU A 176 -26.94 -17.92 -5.06
N VAL A 177 -25.65 -18.27 -5.13
CA VAL A 177 -25.18 -19.56 -4.59
C VAL A 177 -25.21 -19.63 -3.06
N VAL A 178 -25.01 -18.50 -2.37
CA VAL A 178 -25.17 -18.46 -0.90
C VAL A 178 -26.62 -18.72 -0.52
N SER A 179 -27.58 -18.15 -1.25
CA SER A 179 -29.02 -18.36 -0.98
C SER A 179 -29.45 -19.81 -1.21
N SER A 180 -28.73 -20.56 -2.04
CA SER A 180 -28.94 -22.00 -2.24
C SER A 180 -28.20 -22.89 -1.23
N GLY A 181 -27.54 -22.31 -0.22
CA GLY A 181 -26.89 -23.05 0.86
C GLY A 181 -25.38 -23.30 0.70
N VAL A 182 -24.74 -22.77 -0.36
CA VAL A 182 -23.27 -22.87 -0.50
C VAL A 182 -22.58 -21.99 0.57
N PRO A 183 -21.63 -22.53 1.34
CA PRO A 183 -20.95 -21.75 2.38
C PRO A 183 -20.07 -20.65 1.75
N PHE A 184 -19.82 -19.57 2.51
CA PHE A 184 -19.03 -18.43 2.05
C PHE A 184 -17.61 -18.81 1.58
N GLU A 185 -17.00 -19.84 2.17
CA GLU A 185 -15.65 -20.25 1.79
C GLU A 185 -15.55 -20.84 0.39
N ASP A 186 -16.64 -21.37 -0.14
CA ASP A 186 -16.74 -21.91 -1.51
C ASP A 186 -17.35 -20.87 -2.44
N ALA A 187 -18.40 -20.16 -2.01
CA ALA A 187 -19.04 -19.13 -2.82
C ALA A 187 -18.08 -18.01 -3.24
N ARG A 188 -17.09 -17.66 -2.39
CA ARG A 188 -16.10 -16.61 -2.67
C ARG A 188 -15.24 -16.87 -3.92
N PHE A 189 -15.22 -18.10 -4.45
CA PHE A 189 -14.51 -18.41 -5.69
C PHE A 189 -15.10 -17.67 -6.90
N LEU A 190 -16.36 -17.24 -6.81
CA LEU A 190 -17.04 -16.43 -7.83
C LEU A 190 -16.70 -14.94 -7.75
N LEU A 191 -16.12 -14.48 -6.63
CA LEU A 191 -15.88 -13.06 -6.44
C LEU A 191 -14.73 -12.56 -7.33
N PRO A 192 -14.91 -11.42 -8.03
CA PRO A 192 -13.83 -10.79 -8.76
C PRO A 192 -12.67 -10.43 -7.84
N GLN A 193 -11.43 -10.60 -8.32
CA GLN A 193 -10.23 -10.33 -7.53
C GLN A 193 -10.05 -8.85 -7.13
N ALA A 194 -10.78 -7.94 -7.78
CA ALA A 194 -10.85 -6.53 -7.41
C ALA A 194 -11.52 -6.28 -6.05
N VAL A 195 -12.16 -7.30 -5.45
CA VAL A 195 -12.89 -7.18 -4.18
C VAL A 195 -11.96 -6.64 -3.10
N LYS A 196 -12.45 -5.65 -2.35
CA LYS A 196 -11.70 -5.01 -1.30
C LYS A 196 -11.47 -5.95 -0.14
N THR A 197 -10.33 -5.76 0.48
CA THR A 197 -9.92 -6.41 1.71
C THR A 197 -9.21 -5.38 2.58
N ARG A 198 -9.26 -5.59 3.88
CA ARG A 198 -8.48 -4.84 4.86
C ARG A 198 -7.50 -5.78 5.51
N LEU A 199 -6.28 -5.31 5.72
CA LEU A 199 -5.28 -6.05 6.48
C LEU A 199 -4.42 -5.13 7.33
N LEU A 200 -4.08 -5.61 8.52
CA LEU A 200 -2.97 -5.07 9.29
C LEU A 200 -1.67 -5.66 8.76
N VAL A 201 -0.66 -4.82 8.61
CA VAL A 201 0.68 -5.18 8.16
C VAL A 201 1.70 -4.58 9.11
N SER A 202 2.53 -5.43 9.71
CA SER A 202 3.64 -4.98 10.56
C SER A 202 4.96 -5.25 9.86
N MET A 203 5.80 -4.23 9.71
CA MET A 203 7.15 -4.33 9.13
C MET A 203 8.16 -3.57 9.98
N ASN A 204 9.38 -4.10 10.08
CA ASN A 204 10.50 -3.34 10.64
C ASN A 204 11.12 -2.40 9.59
N ALA A 205 11.97 -1.45 10.01
CA ALA A 205 12.61 -0.54 9.07
C ALA A 205 13.51 -1.26 8.06
N ARG A 206 14.09 -2.42 8.39
CA ARG A 206 14.89 -3.19 7.43
C ARG A 206 14.04 -3.62 6.24
N GLU A 207 12.90 -4.27 6.51
CA GLU A 207 11.97 -4.69 5.45
C GLU A 207 11.49 -3.49 4.65
N LEU A 208 11.13 -2.38 5.32
CA LEU A 208 10.64 -1.17 4.64
C LEU A 208 11.70 -0.55 3.72
N ILE A 209 12.91 -0.29 4.24
CA ILE A 209 13.97 0.46 3.55
C ILE A 209 14.70 -0.39 2.52
N GLU A 210 14.96 -1.66 2.81
CA GLU A 210 15.82 -2.52 1.97
C GLU A 210 15.05 -3.32 0.93
N VAL A 211 13.76 -3.59 1.17
CA VAL A 211 12.99 -4.56 0.40
C VAL A 211 11.69 -3.95 -0.13
N PHE A 212 10.76 -3.60 0.75
CA PHE A 212 9.41 -3.20 0.40
C PHE A 212 9.37 -1.92 -0.44
N LEU A 213 9.88 -0.80 0.09
CA LEU A 213 9.86 0.48 -0.62
C LEU A 213 10.68 0.43 -1.91
N PRO A 214 11.92 -0.14 -1.94
CA PRO A 214 12.70 -0.24 -3.17
C PRO A 214 12.00 -0.98 -4.30
N LEU A 215 11.24 -2.04 -3.97
CA LEU A 215 10.52 -2.84 -4.95
C LEU A 215 9.19 -2.22 -5.35
N ARG A 216 8.46 -1.61 -4.40
CA ARG A 216 7.05 -1.26 -4.60
C ARG A 216 6.82 0.19 -4.97
N THR A 217 7.74 1.11 -4.68
CA THR A 217 7.66 2.49 -5.20
C THR A 217 8.12 2.61 -6.65
N CYS A 218 8.77 1.58 -7.21
CA CYS A 218 9.21 1.55 -8.61
C CYS A 218 8.04 1.61 -9.61
N ARG A 219 8.21 2.30 -10.75
CA ARG A 219 7.21 2.35 -11.83
C ARG A 219 6.83 0.97 -12.40
N ARG A 220 7.73 -0.03 -12.30
CA ARG A 220 7.45 -1.42 -12.71
C ARG A 220 6.49 -2.16 -11.77
N ALA A 221 6.33 -1.69 -10.53
CA ALA A 221 5.34 -2.27 -9.63
C ALA A 221 3.93 -1.92 -10.13
N GLN A 222 2.99 -2.86 -9.97
CA GLN A 222 1.59 -2.63 -10.31
C GLN A 222 1.05 -1.42 -9.52
N TRP A 223 0.22 -0.61 -10.18
CA TRP A 223 -0.16 0.72 -9.71
C TRP A 223 -0.74 0.77 -8.30
N GLU A 224 -1.49 -0.26 -7.90
CA GLU A 224 -2.18 -0.29 -6.62
C GLU A 224 -1.21 -0.47 -5.45
N ILE A 225 -0.35 -1.50 -5.51
CA ILE A 225 0.70 -1.69 -4.50
C ILE A 225 1.72 -0.56 -4.52
N ARG A 226 1.93 0.08 -5.67
CA ARG A 226 2.77 1.27 -5.80
C ARG A 226 2.19 2.48 -5.07
N SER A 227 0.91 2.74 -5.23
CA SER A 227 0.18 3.77 -4.47
C SER A 227 0.28 3.51 -2.96
N ILE A 228 0.08 2.27 -2.53
CA ILE A 228 0.21 1.88 -1.12
C ILE A 228 1.63 2.14 -0.61
N ALA A 229 2.66 1.80 -1.38
CA ALA A 229 4.05 2.00 -0.97
C ALA A 229 4.41 3.49 -0.82
N TRP A 230 3.91 4.35 -1.71
CA TRP A 230 4.09 5.80 -1.59
C TRP A 230 3.35 6.38 -0.38
N GLN A 231 2.11 5.94 -0.12
CA GLN A 231 1.35 6.34 1.09
C GLN A 231 2.07 5.90 2.37
N ILE A 232 2.64 4.68 2.39
CA ILE A 232 3.45 4.18 3.52
C ILE A 232 4.69 5.07 3.71
N LEU A 233 5.42 5.41 2.65
CA LEU A 233 6.60 6.27 2.74
C LEU A 233 6.27 7.67 3.27
N GLU A 234 5.12 8.23 2.88
CA GLU A 234 4.62 9.51 3.39
C GLU A 234 4.37 9.45 4.90
N GLU A 235 3.62 8.46 5.37
CA GLU A 235 3.35 8.25 6.80
C GLU A 235 4.63 8.04 7.61
N LEU A 236 5.59 7.28 7.07
CA LEU A 236 6.88 7.02 7.70
C LEU A 236 7.74 8.29 7.84
N ASN A 237 7.80 9.11 6.80
CA ASN A 237 8.50 10.40 6.85
C ASN A 237 7.86 11.38 7.83
N ARG A 238 6.54 11.28 8.05
CA ARG A 238 5.84 12.11 9.02
C ARG A 238 6.21 11.79 10.46
N VAL A 239 6.46 10.51 10.79
CA VAL A 239 6.69 10.08 12.19
C VAL A 239 8.15 9.85 12.56
N GLU A 240 8.98 9.34 11.65
CA GLU A 240 10.39 9.02 11.88
C GLU A 240 11.25 9.49 10.68
N PRO A 241 11.28 10.80 10.36
CA PRO A 241 11.93 11.33 9.17
C PRO A 241 13.42 11.01 9.08
N ALA A 242 14.13 10.94 10.21
CA ALA A 242 15.54 10.63 10.24
C ALA A 242 15.83 9.26 9.60
N LEU A 243 14.96 8.25 9.83
CA LEU A 243 15.09 6.92 9.23
C LEU A 243 14.69 6.87 7.75
N PHE A 244 13.63 7.57 7.36
CA PHE A 244 12.97 7.32 6.07
C PHE A 244 13.20 8.37 4.97
N LYS A 245 13.75 9.54 5.27
CA LYS A 245 13.94 10.61 4.26
C LYS A 245 14.88 10.24 3.11
N TYR A 246 15.75 9.26 3.32
CA TYR A 246 16.67 8.72 2.31
C TYR A 246 16.14 7.46 1.60
N SER A 247 14.93 7.03 1.94
CA SER A 247 14.29 5.83 1.42
C SER A 247 13.48 6.12 0.15
N GLY A 248 13.16 5.07 -0.60
CA GLY A 248 12.39 5.19 -1.83
C GLY A 248 12.69 4.05 -2.81
N PRO A 249 12.56 4.27 -4.12
CA PRO A 249 12.79 3.24 -5.12
C PRO A 249 14.25 2.80 -5.16
N ARG A 250 14.47 1.56 -5.62
CA ARG A 250 15.79 0.91 -5.63
C ARG A 250 16.88 1.75 -6.31
N CYS A 251 16.54 2.53 -7.34
CA CYS A 251 17.47 3.45 -7.99
C CYS A 251 18.06 4.46 -7.01
N LEU A 252 17.23 5.11 -6.18
CA LEU A 252 17.69 6.12 -5.24
C LEU A 252 18.40 5.50 -4.04
N LEU A 253 17.97 4.31 -3.59
CA LEU A 253 18.67 3.58 -2.54
C LEU A 253 20.10 3.21 -2.99
N GLN A 254 20.27 2.70 -4.22
CA GLN A 254 21.58 2.38 -4.76
C GLN A 254 22.43 3.63 -5.01
N ASP A 255 21.82 4.71 -5.49
CA ASP A 255 22.51 5.98 -5.68
C ASP A 255 23.05 6.53 -4.35
N ASN A 256 22.22 6.54 -3.30
CA ASN A 256 22.62 6.98 -1.96
C ASN A 256 23.74 6.12 -1.34
N ARG A 257 23.92 4.86 -1.77
CA ARG A 257 24.99 3.98 -1.28
C ARG A 257 26.36 4.29 -1.85
N VAL A 258 26.42 4.83 -3.06
CA VAL A 258 27.69 5.17 -3.73
C VAL A 258 28.08 6.63 -3.50
N ARG A 259 27.26 7.40 -2.79
CA ARG A 259 27.51 8.80 -2.44
C ARG A 259 28.19 8.94 -1.08
N VAL A 260 28.90 10.05 -0.90
CA VAL A 260 29.43 10.46 0.40
C VAL A 260 28.28 10.93 1.30
N GLU A 261 27.43 11.82 0.78
CA GLU A 261 26.24 12.32 1.45
C GLU A 261 24.97 11.77 0.76
N PRO A 262 24.13 11.00 1.47
CA PRO A 262 22.83 10.58 0.95
C PRO A 262 21.92 11.78 0.64
N CYS A 263 21.13 11.68 -0.42
CA CYS A 263 20.13 12.66 -0.79
C CYS A 263 18.73 12.20 -0.43
N THR A 264 17.89 13.16 -0.03
CA THR A 264 16.46 12.93 0.14
C THR A 264 15.74 12.92 -1.20
N LEU A 265 14.51 12.41 -1.22
CA LEU A 265 13.65 12.48 -2.41
C LEU A 265 13.45 13.92 -2.91
N SER A 266 13.24 14.86 -1.98
CA SER A 266 13.09 16.29 -2.28
C SER A 266 14.33 16.89 -2.93
N ASP A 267 15.53 16.44 -2.53
CA ASP A 267 16.78 16.92 -3.14
C ASP A 267 16.87 16.52 -4.62
N TYR A 268 16.49 15.29 -4.96
CA TYR A 268 16.41 14.86 -6.36
C TYR A 268 15.36 15.65 -7.14
N PHE A 269 14.21 15.93 -6.53
CA PHE A 269 13.12 16.64 -7.20
C PHE A 269 13.39 18.14 -7.38
N ASN A 270 14.12 18.77 -6.48
CA ASN A 270 14.50 20.17 -6.57
C ASN A 270 15.76 20.38 -7.44
N GLY A 271 16.41 19.29 -7.87
CA GLY A 271 17.63 19.35 -8.68
C GLY A 271 18.89 19.70 -7.90
N THR A 272 18.82 19.79 -6.55
CA THR A 272 19.99 19.94 -5.68
C THR A 272 20.83 18.66 -5.68
N CYS A 273 20.21 17.52 -6.01
CA CYS A 273 20.87 16.24 -6.17
C CYS A 273 20.63 15.64 -7.56
N LYS A 274 21.70 15.18 -8.21
CA LYS A 274 21.64 14.44 -9.47
C LYS A 274 22.09 12.99 -9.24
N PRO A 275 21.44 11.99 -9.88
CA PRO A 275 21.88 10.61 -9.81
C PRO A 275 23.32 10.45 -10.33
N VAL A 276 24.13 9.68 -9.61
CA VAL A 276 25.50 9.34 -9.96
C VAL A 276 25.61 7.95 -10.59
N ILE A 277 24.66 7.04 -10.36
CA ILE A 277 24.61 5.75 -11.06
C ILE A 277 24.35 5.96 -12.57
N GLU A 278 24.96 5.14 -13.42
CA GLU A 278 24.79 5.27 -14.89
C GLU A 278 23.38 4.86 -15.36
N ARG A 279 22.82 3.84 -14.70
CA ARG A 279 21.49 3.29 -14.97
C ARG A 279 20.92 2.69 -13.70
N CYS A 280 19.61 2.68 -13.58
CA CYS A 280 18.96 1.92 -12.52
C CYS A 280 18.94 0.41 -12.81
N PRO A 281 18.60 -0.45 -11.83
CA PRO A 281 18.45 -1.90 -12.02
C PRO A 281 17.45 -2.28 -13.11
N GLU A 282 16.46 -1.43 -13.36
CA GLU A 282 15.44 -1.61 -14.39
C GLU A 282 15.82 -0.99 -15.74
N LEU A 283 17.10 -0.63 -15.91
CA LEU A 283 17.74 -0.11 -17.12
C LEU A 283 17.30 1.29 -17.56
N VAL A 284 16.70 2.09 -16.68
CA VAL A 284 16.45 3.52 -16.94
C VAL A 284 17.78 4.27 -16.90
N PRO A 285 18.14 5.04 -17.95
CA PRO A 285 19.40 5.78 -17.99
C PRO A 285 19.40 6.93 -16.97
N ARG A 286 20.59 7.31 -16.50
CA ARG A 286 20.83 8.31 -15.44
C ARG A 286 19.96 9.56 -15.55
N ASP A 287 19.94 10.17 -16.72
CA ASP A 287 19.24 11.43 -17.02
C ASP A 287 17.71 11.30 -16.90
N LYS A 288 17.17 10.08 -16.99
CA LYS A 288 15.74 9.75 -16.90
C LYS A 288 15.30 9.19 -15.55
N ILE A 289 16.22 8.93 -14.62
CA ILE A 289 15.89 8.32 -13.32
C ILE A 289 14.91 9.20 -12.54
N VAL A 290 15.20 10.49 -12.37
CA VAL A 290 14.37 11.39 -11.55
C VAL A 290 12.97 11.55 -12.15
N GLU A 291 12.88 11.69 -13.48
CA GLU A 291 11.61 11.75 -14.22
C GLU A 291 10.79 10.48 -14.01
N CYS A 292 11.41 9.30 -14.14
CA CYS A 292 10.77 8.02 -13.89
C CYS A 292 10.26 7.87 -12.44
N VAL A 293 11.05 8.34 -11.45
CA VAL A 293 10.62 8.33 -10.04
C VAL A 293 9.42 9.24 -9.82
N ARG A 294 9.41 10.48 -10.34
CA ARG A 294 8.23 11.36 -10.25
C ARG A 294 7.00 10.69 -10.86
N ALA A 295 7.16 10.10 -12.04
CA ALA A 295 6.08 9.44 -12.74
C ALA A 295 5.58 8.18 -12.00
N SER A 296 6.39 7.57 -11.13
CA SER A 296 5.98 6.42 -10.30
C SER A 296 5.04 6.79 -9.15
N MET A 297 5.02 8.06 -8.74
CA MET A 297 4.11 8.60 -7.72
C MET A 297 2.69 8.81 -8.27
N SER A 298 2.54 8.87 -9.60
CA SER A 298 1.23 8.99 -10.23
C SER A 298 0.46 7.66 -10.18
N LEU A 299 -0.86 7.78 -10.03
CA LEU A 299 -1.81 6.68 -10.25
C LEU A 299 -1.95 6.34 -11.74
N GLU A 300 -1.46 7.21 -12.63
CA GLU A 300 -1.49 6.97 -14.07
C GLU A 300 -0.52 5.85 -14.44
N VAL A 301 -1.05 4.91 -15.22
CA VAL A 301 -0.28 3.84 -15.85
C VAL A 301 -0.23 4.22 -17.32
N ASP A 302 0.87 4.82 -17.73
CA ASP A 302 1.20 5.07 -19.13
C ASP A 302 2.41 4.20 -19.52
#